data_AF-A0A3N5QPD8-F1
#
_entry.id   AF-A0A3N5QPD8-F1
#
_cell.length_a   1.000
_cell.length_b   1.000
_cell.length_c   1.000
_cell.angle_alpha   90.00
_cell.angle_beta   90.00
_cell.angle_gamma   90.00
#
_symmetry.space_group_name_H-M   'P 1'
#
loop_
_entity.id
_entity.type
_entity.pdbx_description
1 polymer ?
#
loop_
_entity_poly.entity_id
_entity_poly.type
_entity_poly.pdbx_seq_one_letter_code
_entity_poly.pdbx_strand_id
1 'polypeptide(L)'
;MLRDECLKQKKEYGLLFEDIQGGFTFTGRTVPNAFNVQPLVVYKIFADGRPDELVRGVDLIGTPLTTFNNIVAAADDIGIFNGVCGAESGGVPVSASSPSLLVSTIEVQKKQKSQAKPPILSDPTTGAKP
;
A
#
# COMPACT_ATOMS: atom_id res chain seq x y z
N MET A 1 -8.59 17.36 -6.13
CA MET A 1 -9.44 16.38 -5.43
C MET A 1 -8.88 15.96 -4.07
N LEU A 2 -7.71 15.30 -3.97
CA LEU A 2 -7.18 14.87 -2.66
C LEU A 2 -6.97 16.03 -1.67
N ARG A 3 -6.32 17.11 -2.12
CA ARG A 3 -6.11 18.32 -1.29
C ARG A 3 -7.44 18.94 -0.85
N ASP A 4 -8.42 19.02 -1.74
CA ASP A 4 -9.74 19.58 -1.45
C ASP A 4 -10.47 18.77 -0.37
N GLU A 5 -10.42 17.44 -0.45
CA GLU A 5 -10.98 16.55 0.57
C GLU A 5 -10.25 16.68 1.91
N CYS A 6 -8.92 16.85 1.90
CA CYS A 6 -8.15 17.14 3.11
C CYS A 6 -8.57 18.46 3.77
N LEU A 7 -8.74 19.53 2.98
CA LEU A 7 -9.20 20.83 3.46
C LEU A 7 -10.61 20.74 4.06
N LYS A 8 -11.53 20.05 3.39
CA LYS A 8 -12.90 19.79 3.86
C LYS A 8 -12.92 19.03 5.20
N GLN A 9 -12.04 18.04 5.36
CA GLN A 9 -11.89 17.27 6.59
C GLN A 9 -11.00 17.93 7.66
N LYS A 10 -10.43 19.12 7.37
CA LYS A 10 -9.45 19.81 8.23
C LYS A 10 -8.24 18.94 8.57
N LYS A 11 -7.75 18.18 7.58
CA LYS A 11 -6.53 17.38 7.67
C LYS A 11 -5.36 18.15 7.06
N GLU A 12 -4.20 18.08 7.71
CA GLU A 12 -2.98 18.71 7.21
C GLU A 12 -2.50 18.07 5.89
N TYR A 13 -2.69 16.77 5.74
CA TYR A 13 -2.27 16.01 4.57
C TYR A 13 -3.20 14.82 4.31
N GLY A 14 -3.16 14.34 3.07
CA GLY A 14 -3.68 13.04 2.64
C GLY A 14 -2.55 12.10 2.28
N LEU A 15 -2.85 10.83 2.06
CA LEU A 15 -1.88 9.83 1.60
C LEU A 15 -2.16 9.47 0.14
N LEU A 16 -1.11 9.49 -0.68
CA LEU A 16 -1.13 9.00 -2.05
C LEU A 16 -0.34 7.68 -2.10
N PHE A 17 -1.01 6.61 -2.52
CA PHE A 17 -0.42 5.30 -2.73
C PHE A 17 -0.22 5.13 -4.23
N GLU A 18 1.03 5.30 -4.68
CA GLU A 18 1.35 5.31 -6.12
C GLU A 18 1.58 3.90 -6.66
N ASP A 19 2.21 3.04 -5.88
CA ASP A 19 2.59 1.69 -6.33
C ASP A 19 2.47 0.66 -5.20
N ILE A 20 2.19 -0.60 -5.57
CA ILE A 20 1.96 -1.71 -4.65
C ILE A 20 2.77 -2.95 -5.03
N GLN A 21 3.24 -3.67 -4.03
CA GLN A 21 3.91 -4.96 -4.20
C GLN A 21 2.90 -6.11 -4.33
N GLY A 22 1.77 -5.99 -3.64
CA GLY A 22 0.78 -7.05 -3.51
C GLY A 22 -0.07 -6.86 -2.26
N GLY A 23 -0.60 -7.97 -1.75
CA GLY A 23 -1.44 -7.97 -0.57
C GLY A 23 -2.04 -9.35 -0.31
N PHE A 24 -2.90 -9.42 0.71
CA PHE A 24 -3.68 -10.60 1.01
C PHE A 24 -5.05 -10.20 1.54
N THR A 25 -5.99 -11.15 1.49
CA THR A 25 -7.33 -10.99 2.04
C THR A 25 -7.73 -12.24 2.80
N PHE A 26 -8.48 -12.05 3.88
CA PHE A 26 -9.17 -13.12 4.58
C PHE A 26 -10.61 -13.15 4.14
N THR A 27 -11.06 -14.30 3.63
CA THR A 27 -12.42 -14.51 3.11
C THR A 27 -13.15 -15.66 3.81
N GLY A 28 -12.52 -16.25 4.83
CA GLY A 28 -13.05 -17.38 5.58
C GLY A 28 -14.24 -17.00 6.47
N ARG A 29 -14.91 -18.02 7.02
CA ARG A 29 -16.06 -17.84 7.91
C ARG A 29 -15.69 -17.72 9.40
N THR A 30 -14.47 -18.12 9.75
CA THR A 30 -14.00 -18.24 11.15
C THR A 30 -13.23 -17.02 11.64
N VAL A 31 -12.74 -16.19 10.71
CA VAL A 31 -12.08 -14.92 11.00
C VAL A 31 -12.80 -13.78 10.27
N PRO A 32 -12.82 -12.56 10.81
CA PRO A 32 -13.42 -11.42 10.11
C PRO A 32 -12.79 -11.20 8.74
N ASN A 33 -13.61 -10.80 7.77
CA ASN A 33 -13.14 -10.42 6.44
C ASN A 33 -12.31 -9.13 6.54
N ALA A 34 -11.05 -9.21 6.18
CA ALA A 34 -10.13 -8.08 6.18
C ALA A 34 -9.11 -8.26 5.05
N PHE A 35 -8.54 -7.15 4.60
CA PHE A 35 -7.46 -7.16 3.64
C PHE A 35 -6.26 -6.38 4.18
N ASN A 36 -5.11 -6.68 3.59
CA ASN A 36 -3.89 -5.91 3.73
C ASN A 36 -3.31 -5.71 2.33
N VAL A 37 -3.03 -4.47 1.96
CA VAL A 37 -2.33 -4.11 0.72
C VAL A 37 -0.99 -3.48 1.10
N GLN A 38 0.06 -3.91 0.40
CA GLN A 38 1.45 -3.62 0.71
C GLN A 38 2.01 -2.63 -0.31
N PRO A 39 1.98 -1.32 -0.03
CA PRO A 39 2.51 -0.33 -0.96
C PRO A 39 4.04 -0.33 -0.98
N LEU A 40 4.57 0.08 -2.13
CA LEU A 40 5.99 0.35 -2.37
C LEU A 40 6.30 1.83 -2.22
N VAL A 41 5.46 2.69 -2.79
CA VAL A 41 5.64 4.14 -2.82
C VAL A 41 4.40 4.81 -2.23
N VAL A 42 4.60 5.59 -1.16
CA VAL A 42 3.55 6.33 -0.49
C VAL A 42 4.03 7.74 -0.22
N TYR A 43 3.21 8.74 -0.54
CA TYR A 43 3.49 10.15 -0.26
C TYR A 43 2.45 10.73 0.70
N LYS A 44 2.89 11.64 1.57
CA LYS A 44 2.00 12.64 2.16
C LYS A 44 1.85 13.77 1.17
N ILE A 45 0.61 14.05 0.80
CA ILE A 45 0.25 15.21 0.00
C ILE A 45 -0.34 16.24 0.93
N PHE A 46 0.40 17.33 1.16
CA PHE A 46 -0.04 18.37 2.08
C PHE A 46 -1.15 19.23 1.45
N ALA A 47 -2.16 19.55 2.27
CA ALA A 47 -3.31 20.34 1.84
C ALA A 47 -2.94 21.80 1.50
N ASP A 48 -1.89 22.32 2.12
CA ASP A 48 -1.37 23.68 1.89
C ASP A 48 -0.45 23.80 0.66
N GLY A 49 -0.14 22.67 0.01
CA GLY A 49 0.68 22.63 -1.21
C GLY A 49 2.19 22.67 -0.99
N ARG A 50 2.69 22.54 0.25
CA ARG A 50 4.13 22.34 0.48
C ARG A 50 4.60 21.02 -0.16
N PRO A 51 5.92 20.82 -0.34
CA PRO A 51 6.46 19.64 -1.02
C PRO A 51 6.00 18.32 -0.38
N ASP A 52 5.69 17.34 -1.23
CA ASP A 52 5.22 16.04 -0.81
C ASP A 52 6.32 15.23 -0.11
N GLU A 53 5.98 14.50 0.95
CA GLU A 53 6.93 13.72 1.75
C GLU A 53 6.77 12.22 1.52
N LEU A 54 7.87 11.52 1.21
CA LEU A 54 7.86 10.07 1.11
C LEU A 54 7.65 9.41 2.49
N VAL A 55 6.65 8.55 2.59
CA VAL A 55 6.35 7.74 3.77
C VAL A 55 6.87 6.33 3.56
N ARG A 56 7.66 5.85 4.52
CA ARG A 56 8.14 4.47 4.52
C ARG A 56 7.38 3.64 5.54
N GLY A 57 7.17 2.37 5.20
CA GLY A 57 6.74 1.37 6.16
C GLY A 57 5.28 1.52 6.58
N VAL A 58 4.37 1.71 5.63
CA VAL A 58 2.93 1.70 5.88
C VAL A 58 2.26 0.64 5.02
N ASP A 59 1.27 -0.05 5.57
CA ASP A 59 0.33 -0.92 4.89
C ASP A 59 -1.06 -0.30 4.91
N LEU A 60 -1.85 -0.58 3.88
CA LEU A 60 -3.28 -0.30 3.86
C LEU A 60 -4.01 -1.49 4.44
N ILE A 61 -4.87 -1.25 5.43
CA ILE A 61 -5.71 -2.29 6.03
C ILE A 61 -7.16 -1.84 6.07
N GLY A 62 -8.06 -2.81 6.21
CA GLY A 62 -9.47 -2.53 6.42
C GLY A 62 -10.34 -3.73 6.11
N THR A 63 -11.65 -3.50 6.13
CA THR A 63 -12.63 -4.47 5.65
C THR A 63 -13.10 -4.06 4.25
N PRO A 64 -13.35 -5.01 3.34
CA PRO A 64 -13.74 -4.68 1.98
C PRO A 64 -14.97 -3.76 1.90
N LEU A 65 -16.02 -4.06 2.66
CA LEU A 65 -17.27 -3.28 2.64
C LEU A 65 -17.07 -1.84 3.11
N THR A 66 -16.29 -1.62 4.18
CA THR A 66 -16.00 -0.27 4.66
C THR A 66 -15.18 0.50 3.64
N THR A 67 -14.15 -0.11 3.04
CA THR A 67 -13.32 0.57 2.05
C THR A 67 -14.11 0.93 0.80
N PHE A 68 -14.92 0.02 0.25
CA PHE A 68 -15.76 0.32 -0.92
C PHE A 68 -16.76 1.45 -0.64
N ASN A 69 -17.38 1.47 0.54
CA ASN A 69 -18.31 2.55 0.92
C ASN A 69 -17.64 3.92 1.07
N ASN A 70 -16.31 3.97 1.25
CA ASN A 70 -15.55 5.22 1.37
C ASN A 70 -14.92 5.66 0.04
N ILE A 71 -15.13 4.96 -1.07
CA ILE A 71 -14.73 5.45 -2.40
C ILE A 71 -15.66 6.60 -2.77
N VAL A 72 -15.11 7.80 -2.90
CA VAL A 72 -15.88 9.01 -3.21
C VAL A 72 -15.66 9.53 -4.63
N ALA A 73 -14.59 9.08 -5.30
CA ALA A 73 -14.35 9.36 -6.71
C ALA A 73 -13.46 8.29 -7.34
N ALA A 74 -13.61 8.13 -8.65
CA ALA A 74 -12.72 7.37 -9.52
C ALA A 74 -12.29 8.28 -10.68
N ALA A 75 -11.04 8.18 -11.09
CA ALA A 75 -10.52 8.89 -12.25
C ALA A 75 -10.84 8.15 -13.57
N ASP A 76 -10.43 8.74 -14.68
CA ASP A 76 -10.56 8.24 -16.05
C ASP A 76 -9.28 7.56 -16.57
N ASP A 77 -8.28 7.37 -15.71
CA ASP A 77 -7.09 6.57 -15.97
C ASP A 77 -7.34 5.08 -15.67
N ILE A 78 -6.48 4.20 -16.19
CA ILE A 78 -6.49 2.77 -15.85
C ILE A 78 -5.07 2.35 -15.55
N GLY A 79 -4.84 1.90 -14.31
CA GLY A 79 -3.65 1.19 -13.89
C GLY A 79 -3.83 -0.32 -14.04
N ILE A 80 -2.75 -1.03 -14.37
CA ILE A 80 -2.72 -2.50 -14.46
C ILE A 80 -1.65 -3.02 -13.52
N PHE A 81 -2.03 -3.96 -12.66
CA PHE A 81 -1.14 -4.73 -11.82
C PHE A 81 -1.08 -6.17 -12.35
N ASN A 82 0.14 -6.66 -12.62
CA ASN A 82 0.36 -8.06 -12.99
C ASN A 82 1.08 -8.77 -11.85
N GLY A 83 0.57 -9.93 -11.45
CA GLY A 83 1.13 -10.67 -10.33
C GLY A 83 0.71 -12.13 -10.33
N VAL A 84 0.98 -12.81 -9.22
CA VAL A 84 0.56 -14.20 -9.00
C VAL A 84 -0.45 -14.21 -7.86
N CYS A 85 -1.66 -14.68 -8.13
CA CYS A 85 -2.67 -14.90 -7.11
C CYS A 85 -2.48 -16.28 -6.51
N GLY A 86 -2.22 -16.35 -5.20
CA GLY A 86 -2.10 -17.60 -4.45
C GLY A 86 -3.39 -17.97 -3.75
N ALA A 87 -3.77 -19.23 -3.83
CA ALA A 87 -4.82 -19.86 -3.03
C ALA A 87 -4.34 -21.24 -2.53
N GLU A 88 -5.20 -21.95 -1.79
CA GLU A 88 -4.91 -23.33 -1.35
C GLU A 88 -4.59 -24.27 -2.53
N SER A 89 -5.16 -24.00 -3.70
CA SER A 89 -4.93 -24.76 -4.93
C SER A 89 -3.61 -24.42 -5.67
N GLY A 90 -2.82 -23.47 -5.15
CA GLY A 90 -1.58 -23.00 -5.77
C GLY A 90 -1.64 -21.58 -6.31
N GLY A 91 -0.61 -21.18 -7.06
CA GLY A 91 -0.45 -19.85 -7.62
C GLY A 91 -0.78 -19.80 -9.12
N VAL A 92 -1.57 -18.81 -9.54
CA VAL A 92 -1.88 -18.56 -10.95
C VAL A 92 -1.52 -17.12 -11.33
N PRO A 93 -0.94 -16.88 -12.52
CA PRO A 93 -0.68 -15.52 -13.00
C PRO A 93 -1.99 -14.80 -13.27
N VAL A 94 -2.10 -13.56 -12.80
CA VAL A 94 -3.29 -12.72 -12.92
C VAL A 94 -2.93 -11.29 -13.29
N SER A 95 -3.91 -10.58 -13.82
CA SER A 95 -3.89 -9.14 -14.00
C SER A 95 -5.08 -8.53 -13.26
N ALA A 96 -4.84 -7.44 -12.54
CA ALA A 96 -5.87 -6.60 -11.93
C ALA A 96 -5.81 -5.21 -12.57
N SER A 97 -6.97 -4.58 -12.77
CA SER A 97 -7.05 -3.23 -13.31
C SER A 97 -7.97 -2.37 -12.46
N SER A 98 -7.56 -1.13 -12.22
CA SER A 98 -8.36 -0.14 -11.50
C SER A 98 -8.01 1.27 -11.99
N PRO A 99 -8.97 2.20 -12.03
CA PRO A 99 -8.64 3.62 -12.08
C PRO A 99 -7.98 4.06 -10.78
N SER A 100 -7.42 5.27 -10.78
CA SER A 100 -7.07 5.97 -9.54
C SER A 100 -8.35 6.23 -8.74
N LEU A 101 -8.31 5.90 -7.44
CA LEU A 101 -9.46 6.02 -6.54
C LEU A 101 -9.17 7.06 -5.44
N LEU A 102 -10.17 7.91 -5.15
CA LEU A 102 -10.17 8.73 -3.95
C LEU A 102 -11.01 8.04 -2.88
N VAL A 103 -10.35 7.66 -1.78
CA VAL A 103 -11.00 7.07 -0.60
C VAL A 103 -11.04 8.11 0.50
N SER A 104 -12.24 8.46 1.00
CA SER A 104 -12.42 9.49 2.03
C SER A 104 -11.83 9.08 3.38
N THR A 105 -11.82 7.78 3.68
CA THR A 105 -11.28 7.22 4.92
C THR A 105 -10.76 5.81 4.67
N ILE A 106 -9.49 5.58 5.02
CA ILE A 106 -8.84 4.27 4.99
C ILE A 106 -7.90 4.13 6.18
N GLU A 107 -7.79 2.92 6.71
CA GLU A 107 -6.91 2.62 7.84
C GLU A 107 -5.50 2.29 7.32
N VAL A 108 -4.48 2.75 8.05
CA VAL A 108 -3.09 2.45 7.75
C VAL A 108 -2.41 1.81 8.95
N GLN A 109 -1.56 0.83 8.69
CA GLN A 109 -0.79 0.12 9.70
C GLN A 109 0.70 0.36 9.46
N LYS A 110 1.48 0.62 10.51
CA LYS A 110 2.95 0.67 10.37
C LYS A 110 3.49 -0.73 10.12
N LYS A 111 4.28 -0.90 9.07
CA LYS A 111 5.05 -2.11 8.83
C LYS A 111 5.98 -2.36 10.01
N GLN A 112 6.12 -3.63 10.40
CA GLN A 112 7.09 -4.00 11.41
C GLN A 112 8.50 -3.64 10.92
N LYS A 113 9.23 -2.85 11.71
CA LYS A 113 10.60 -2.48 11.38
C LYS A 113 11.49 -3.71 11.54
N SER A 114 12.01 -4.22 10.43
CA SER A 114 13.06 -5.25 10.49
C SER A 114 14.31 -4.66 11.13
N GLN A 115 14.85 -5.37 12.13
CA GLN A 115 16.16 -5.06 12.72
C GLN A 115 17.30 -5.78 11.98
N ALA A 116 16.98 -6.52 10.91
CA ALA A 116 17.98 -7.23 10.12
C ALA A 116 18.90 -6.20 9.45
N LYS A 117 20.17 -6.21 9.86
CA LYS A 117 21.22 -5.52 9.12
C LYS A 117 21.36 -6.22 7.76
N PRO A 118 21.56 -5.47 6.66
CA PRO A 118 21.95 -6.07 5.39
C PRO A 118 23.15 -7.00 5.63
N PRO A 119 23.24 -8.15 4.96
CA PRO A 119 24.41 -9.01 5.08
C PRO A 119 25.64 -8.18 4.71
N ILE A 120 26.54 -8.01 5.68
CA ILE A 120 27.82 -7.36 5.46
C ILE A 120 28.71 -8.43 4.83
N LEU A 121 29.03 -8.27 3.55
CA LEU A 121 30.08 -9.05 2.92
C LEU A 121 31.38 -8.79 3.70
N SER A 122 32.11 -9.86 3.99
CA SER A 122 33.47 -9.74 4.52
C SER A 122 34.32 -8.92 3.55
N ASP A 123 35.23 -8.11 4.09
CA ASP A 123 36.13 -7.27 3.30
C ASP A 123 36.85 -8.14 2.25
N PRO A 124 36.73 -7.81 0.94
CA PRO A 124 37.32 -8.60 -0.15
C PRO A 124 38.86 -8.65 -0.09
N THR A 125 39.52 -7.78 0.67
CA THR A 125 40.98 -7.77 0.88
C THR A 125 41.44 -8.63 2.06
N THR A 126 40.53 -9.01 2.96
CA THR A 126 40.81 -9.91 4.10
C THR A 126 40.21 -11.31 3.92
N GLY A 127 39.61 -11.56 2.75
CA GLY A 127 38.92 -12.81 2.43
C GLY A 127 39.74 -14.04 2.81
N ALA A 128 39.08 -14.94 3.54
CA ALA A 128 39.60 -16.26 3.87
C ALA A 128 40.22 -16.91 2.62
N LYS A 129 41.47 -17.35 2.74
CA LYS A 129 42.08 -18.27 1.77
C LYS A 129 41.20 -19.52 1.62
N PRO A 130 41.17 -20.14 0.42
CA PRO A 130 40.31 -21.29 0.12
C PRO A 130 40.44 -22.43 1.12
#